data_AF-A0AAN0T1G4-F1
#
_entry.id   AF-A0AAN0T1G4-F1
#
_cell.length_a   1.000
_cell.length_b   1.000
_cell.length_c   1.000
_cell.angle_alpha   90.00
_cell.angle_beta   90.00
_cell.angle_gamma   90.00
#
_symmetry.space_group_name_H-M   'P 1'
#
loop_
_entity.id
_entity.type
_entity.pdbx_description
1 polymer ?
#
loop_
_entity_poly.entity_id
_entity_poly.type
_entity_poly.pdbx_seq_one_letter_code
_entity_poly.pdbx_strand_id
1 'polypeptide(L)'
;MKKRWILLGIVAMLLIVGVAGINYKMYKDKQAREVNVNNIFPKAKETIANMDGDIAVISNPNSMLVLVNKNRRLPDGYKPPDLVIPKVRYSSEGDQEKKKMRKEAAGALEEMFQQADKERIFLFAVSGFRSFDRQKALNTMYKKQDGEAKTAMSSAVPGTSEHQTGLAMDITSQSAKFQLETIFGETKEGQWLSENAHKFGFVIRYTKEKESLTGYRYEPWHVRYVGNPQATYLYENQLTLEEVAE
;
A
#
# COMPACT_ATOMS: atom_id res chain seq x y z
N MET A 1 37.12 52.09 15.20
CA MET A 1 37.23 50.66 14.83
C MET A 1 36.47 49.71 15.77
N LYS A 2 36.50 49.86 17.11
CA LYS A 2 35.84 48.93 18.07
C LYS A 2 34.32 48.76 17.93
N LYS A 3 33.55 49.80 17.60
CA LYS A 3 32.08 49.73 17.46
C LYS A 3 31.59 48.81 16.32
N ARG A 4 32.40 48.65 15.26
CA ARG A 4 32.07 47.85 14.07
C ARG A 4 32.16 46.34 14.37
N TRP A 5 33.08 45.94 15.24
CA TRP A 5 33.23 44.56 15.72
C TRP A 5 32.13 44.13 16.69
N ILE A 6 31.65 45.05 17.54
CA ILE A 6 30.51 44.79 18.43
C ILE A 6 29.24 44.54 17.62
N LEU A 7 28.99 45.38 16.61
CA LEU A 7 27.81 45.22 15.74
C LEU A 7 27.85 43.92 14.94
N LEU A 8 29.02 43.54 14.40
CA LEU A 8 29.22 42.25 13.71
C LEU A 8 29.02 41.06 14.66
N GLY A 9 29.46 41.15 15.92
CA GLY A 9 29.25 40.11 16.93
C GLY A 9 27.76 39.91 17.28
N ILE A 10 26.99 41.00 17.41
CA ILE A 10 25.55 40.94 17.70
C ILE A 10 24.79 40.31 16.52
N VAL A 11 25.12 40.69 15.27
CA VAL A 11 24.50 40.11 14.08
C VAL A 11 24.82 38.62 13.94
N ALA A 12 26.08 38.22 14.18
CA ALA A 12 26.48 36.81 14.16
C ALA A 12 25.75 35.99 15.25
N MET A 13 25.58 36.55 16.45
CA MET A 13 24.87 35.89 17.55
C MET A 13 23.37 35.73 17.23
N LEU A 14 22.72 36.74 16.67
CA LEU A 14 21.32 36.67 16.24
C LEU A 14 21.10 35.63 15.12
N LEU A 15 22.05 35.51 14.18
CA LEU A 15 22.01 34.48 13.14
C LEU A 15 22.13 33.07 13.73
N ILE A 16 23.04 32.85 14.69
CA ILE A 16 23.21 31.55 15.36
C ILE A 16 21.94 31.16 16.14
N VAL A 17 21.34 32.09 16.88
CA VAL A 17 20.09 31.85 17.62
C VAL A 17 18.94 31.56 16.66
N GLY A 18 18.86 32.27 15.52
CA GLY A 18 17.87 32.02 14.47
C GLY A 18 17.98 30.62 13.87
N VAL A 19 19.20 30.19 13.49
CA VAL A 19 19.45 28.85 12.95
C VAL A 19 19.16 27.76 13.98
N ALA A 20 19.58 27.96 15.24
CA ALA A 20 19.28 27.04 16.33
C ALA A 20 17.78 26.91 16.58
N GLY A 21 17.03 28.01 16.51
CA GLY A 21 15.57 28.02 16.64
C GLY A 21 14.86 27.26 15.52
N ILE A 22 15.31 27.43 14.27
CA ILE A 22 14.79 26.69 13.11
C ILE A 22 15.06 25.18 13.28
N ASN A 23 16.29 24.80 13.61
CA ASN A 23 16.66 23.40 13.84
C ASN A 23 15.88 22.77 14.99
N TYR A 24 15.65 23.51 16.07
CA TYR A 24 14.87 23.04 17.21
C TYR A 24 13.38 22.83 16.85
N LYS A 25 12.80 23.74 16.06
CA LYS A 25 11.43 23.58 15.56
C LYS A 25 11.31 22.36 14.64
N MET A 26 12.23 22.21 13.68
CA MET A 26 12.27 21.04 12.80
C MET A 26 12.42 19.73 13.58
N TYR A 27 13.25 19.72 14.63
CA TYR A 27 13.41 18.57 15.52
C TYR A 27 12.11 18.22 16.26
N LYS A 28 11.40 19.20 16.82
CA LYS A 28 10.10 19.01 17.47
C LYS A 28 9.03 18.51 16.50
N ASP A 29 8.99 19.06 15.29
CA ASP A 29 8.03 18.65 14.26
C ASP A 29 8.28 17.20 13.80
N LYS A 30 9.56 16.80 13.68
CA LYS A 30 9.94 15.41 13.39
C LYS A 30 9.52 14.45 14.50
N GLN A 31 9.81 14.79 15.76
CA GLN A 31 9.38 14.02 16.93
C GLN A 31 7.85 13.87 17.00
N ALA A 32 7.11 14.96 16.78
CA ALA A 32 5.65 14.93 16.79
C ALA A 32 5.08 14.06 15.66
N ARG A 33 5.70 14.08 14.46
CA ARG A 33 5.35 13.17 13.36
C ARG A 33 5.65 11.71 13.68
N GLU A 34 6.83 11.40 14.21
CA GLU A 34 7.21 10.03 14.59
C GLU A 34 6.27 9.46 15.67
N VAL A 35 5.93 10.24 16.70
CA VAL A 35 4.96 9.83 17.73
C VAL A 35 3.57 9.60 17.14
N ASN A 36 3.14 10.45 16.20
CA ASN A 36 1.84 10.28 15.54
C ASN A 36 1.81 9.02 14.66
N VAL A 37 2.86 8.76 13.87
CA VAL A 37 3.01 7.54 13.04
C VAL A 37 2.97 6.27 13.88
N ASN A 38 3.72 6.24 14.99
CA ASN A 38 3.78 5.08 15.88
C ASN A 38 2.44 4.75 16.55
N ASN A 39 1.54 5.74 16.68
CA ASN A 39 0.19 5.52 17.20
C ASN A 39 -0.79 4.99 16.15
N ILE A 40 -0.50 5.14 14.85
CA ILE A 40 -1.44 4.80 13.77
C ILE A 40 -1.01 3.59 12.93
N PHE A 41 0.28 3.17 12.99
CA PHE A 41 0.80 1.97 12.31
C PHE A 41 1.58 1.05 13.27
N PRO A 42 1.36 -0.28 13.20
CA PRO A 42 2.14 -1.24 13.97
C PRO A 42 3.56 -1.36 13.42
N LYS A 43 4.55 -1.57 14.30
CA LYS A 43 5.93 -1.81 13.87
C LYS A 43 6.11 -3.23 13.34
N ALA A 44 6.87 -3.35 12.25
CA ALA A 44 7.14 -4.62 11.59
C ALA A 44 7.80 -5.63 12.54
N LYS A 45 8.71 -5.16 13.40
CA LYS A 45 9.40 -6.00 14.41
C LYS A 45 8.48 -6.56 15.50
N GLU A 46 7.40 -5.85 15.82
CA GLU A 46 6.44 -6.23 16.87
C GLU A 46 5.37 -7.22 16.37
N THR A 47 5.33 -7.43 15.06
CA THR A 47 4.30 -8.23 14.38
C THR A 47 4.86 -9.53 13.79
N ILE A 48 5.99 -10.01 14.33
CA ILE A 48 6.62 -11.28 13.94
C ILE A 48 6.24 -12.35 14.97
N ALA A 49 5.71 -13.48 14.51
CA ALA A 49 5.45 -14.65 15.34
C ALA A 49 6.70 -15.54 15.44
N ASN A 50 7.32 -15.82 14.29
CA ASN A 50 8.52 -16.63 14.15
C ASN A 50 9.19 -16.36 12.79
N MET A 51 10.32 -17.04 12.55
CA MET A 51 11.06 -17.00 11.28
C MET A 51 10.94 -18.36 10.57
N ASP A 52 10.77 -18.31 9.26
CA ASP A 52 10.78 -19.46 8.33
C ASP A 52 11.92 -19.24 7.33
N GLY A 53 13.12 -19.71 7.71
CA GLY A 53 14.37 -19.28 7.09
C GLY A 53 14.56 -17.77 7.24
N ASP A 54 14.76 -17.07 6.12
CA ASP A 54 14.92 -15.62 6.07
C ASP A 54 13.59 -14.84 5.98
N ILE A 55 12.44 -15.54 5.99
CA ILE A 55 11.11 -14.92 5.87
C ILE A 55 10.46 -14.85 7.25
N ALA A 56 10.01 -13.65 7.64
CA ALA A 56 9.25 -13.45 8.87
C ALA A 56 7.81 -13.93 8.69
N VAL A 57 7.31 -14.76 9.59
CA VAL A 57 5.89 -15.14 9.67
C VAL A 57 5.19 -14.16 10.59
N ILE A 58 4.13 -13.54 10.13
CA ILE A 58 3.45 -12.45 10.87
C ILE A 58 2.52 -12.98 11.96
N SER A 59 2.44 -12.29 13.09
CA SER A 59 1.62 -12.67 14.26
C SER A 59 0.20 -12.11 14.24
N ASN A 60 -0.08 -11.11 13.41
CA ASN A 60 -1.34 -10.37 13.39
C ASN A 60 -2.06 -10.41 12.03
N PRO A 61 -2.29 -11.61 11.43
CA PRO A 61 -2.74 -11.71 10.05
C PRO A 61 -4.12 -11.09 9.78
N ASN A 62 -4.95 -10.92 10.82
CA ASN A 62 -6.27 -10.29 10.74
C ASN A 62 -6.24 -8.75 10.83
N SER A 63 -5.09 -8.12 11.03
CA SER A 63 -4.98 -6.65 11.07
C SER A 63 -5.29 -6.04 9.70
N MET A 64 -5.99 -4.89 9.66
CA MET A 64 -6.14 -4.11 8.40
C MET A 64 -4.80 -3.55 7.93
N LEU A 65 -3.88 -3.33 8.86
CA LEU A 65 -2.52 -2.82 8.64
C LEU A 65 -1.49 -3.95 8.55
N VAL A 66 -1.92 -5.18 8.29
CA VAL A 66 -1.02 -6.32 8.14
C VAL A 66 -0.02 -6.06 7.01
N LEU A 67 1.28 -6.10 7.33
CA LEU A 67 2.35 -5.94 6.34
C LEU A 67 2.77 -7.32 5.81
N VAL A 68 2.36 -7.60 4.57
CA VAL A 68 2.73 -8.80 3.80
C VAL A 68 3.55 -8.33 2.60
N ASN A 69 4.74 -8.91 2.42
CA ASN A 69 5.63 -8.61 1.30
C ASN A 69 6.65 -9.75 1.12
N LYS A 70 7.67 -9.56 0.27
CA LYS A 70 8.67 -10.60 -0.06
C LYS A 70 9.38 -11.21 1.16
N ASN A 71 9.50 -10.45 2.25
CA ASN A 71 10.22 -10.85 3.46
C ASN A 71 9.27 -11.17 4.63
N ARG A 72 7.95 -11.05 4.42
CA ARG A 72 6.93 -11.18 5.46
C ARG A 72 5.73 -11.96 4.94
N ARG A 73 5.53 -13.18 5.46
CA ARG A 73 4.46 -14.09 5.01
C ARG A 73 3.35 -14.27 6.05
N LEU A 74 2.16 -14.57 5.56
CA LEU A 74 1.03 -15.00 6.36
C LEU A 74 1.28 -16.39 6.95
N PRO A 75 0.72 -16.70 8.14
CA PRO A 75 0.77 -18.03 8.72
C PRO A 75 0.15 -19.09 7.81
N ASP A 76 0.62 -20.33 7.95
CA ASP A 76 0.07 -21.45 7.19
C ASP A 76 -1.42 -21.64 7.49
N GLY A 77 -2.18 -21.96 6.45
CA GLY A 77 -3.64 -22.12 6.54
C GLY A 77 -4.42 -20.81 6.73
N TYR A 78 -3.76 -19.65 6.77
CA TYR A 78 -4.47 -18.38 6.94
C TYR A 78 -5.46 -18.12 5.79
N LYS A 79 -6.70 -17.88 6.18
CA LYS A 79 -7.80 -17.41 5.35
C LYS A 79 -8.62 -16.41 6.16
N PRO A 80 -8.94 -15.23 5.62
CA PRO A 80 -9.76 -14.27 6.35
C PRO A 80 -11.15 -14.84 6.68
N PRO A 81 -11.69 -14.60 7.88
CA PRO A 81 -12.95 -15.20 8.33
C PRO A 81 -14.19 -14.50 7.73
N ASP A 82 -14.04 -13.32 7.13
CA ASP A 82 -15.09 -12.37 6.82
C ASP A 82 -15.14 -11.99 5.32
N LEU A 83 -14.78 -12.93 4.44
CA LEU A 83 -14.79 -12.71 2.99
C LEU A 83 -16.20 -12.61 2.42
N VAL A 84 -16.47 -11.53 1.68
CA VAL A 84 -17.72 -11.26 0.96
C VAL A 84 -17.42 -10.79 -0.47
N ILE A 85 -18.42 -10.85 -1.35
CA ILE A 85 -18.32 -10.31 -2.72
C ILE A 85 -18.89 -8.87 -2.70
N PRO A 86 -18.07 -7.81 -2.92
CA PRO A 86 -18.57 -6.46 -3.05
C PRO A 86 -19.49 -6.32 -4.27
N LYS A 87 -20.52 -5.48 -4.14
CA LYS A 87 -21.52 -5.20 -5.17
C LYS A 87 -21.02 -4.12 -6.14
N VAL A 88 -19.97 -4.46 -6.89
CA VAL A 88 -19.34 -3.60 -7.89
C VAL A 88 -19.38 -4.22 -9.28
N ARG A 89 -19.04 -3.45 -10.31
CA ARG A 89 -18.82 -3.99 -11.66
C ARG A 89 -17.54 -4.82 -11.70
N TYR A 90 -17.59 -5.96 -12.39
CA TYR A 90 -16.44 -6.84 -12.60
C TYR A 90 -16.09 -6.92 -14.08
N SER A 91 -14.80 -7.10 -14.40
CA SER A 91 -14.36 -7.30 -15.80
C SER A 91 -14.69 -8.69 -16.36
N SER A 92 -15.09 -9.63 -15.49
CA SER A 92 -15.45 -11.00 -15.88
C SER A 92 -16.44 -11.62 -14.88
N GLU A 93 -17.31 -12.50 -15.37
CA GLU A 93 -18.32 -13.18 -14.53
C GLU A 93 -17.85 -14.47 -13.86
N GLY A 94 -16.63 -14.92 -14.16
CA GLY A 94 -16.13 -16.25 -13.78
C GLY A 94 -15.80 -16.44 -12.29
N ASP A 95 -14.51 -16.67 -12.01
CA ASP A 95 -13.98 -17.10 -10.71
C ASP A 95 -14.51 -16.26 -9.54
N GLN A 96 -15.28 -16.91 -8.66
CA GLN A 96 -15.93 -16.29 -7.50
C GLN A 96 -14.97 -16.07 -6.33
N GLU A 97 -13.83 -16.78 -6.27
CA GLU A 97 -12.84 -16.60 -5.21
C GLU A 97 -12.20 -15.22 -5.35
N LYS A 98 -11.71 -14.90 -6.55
CA LYS A 98 -11.10 -13.60 -6.85
C LYS A 98 -12.08 -12.43 -6.80
N LYS A 99 -13.39 -12.66 -6.70
CA LYS A 99 -14.34 -11.57 -6.49
C LYS A 99 -14.36 -11.10 -5.03
N LYS A 100 -13.87 -11.91 -4.09
CA LYS A 100 -14.04 -11.67 -2.65
C LYS A 100 -13.05 -10.67 -2.08
N MET A 101 -13.46 -9.97 -1.04
CA MET A 101 -12.64 -9.16 -0.15
C MET A 101 -13.14 -9.32 1.29
N ARG A 102 -12.33 -8.92 2.28
CA ARG A 102 -12.83 -8.79 3.65
C ARG A 102 -13.96 -7.76 3.71
N LYS A 103 -14.96 -8.02 4.55
CA LYS A 103 -16.22 -7.25 4.62
C LYS A 103 -16.03 -5.74 4.70
N GLU A 104 -15.08 -5.26 5.51
CA GLU A 104 -14.80 -3.83 5.66
C GLU A 104 -14.26 -3.22 4.36
N ALA A 105 -13.22 -3.84 3.78
CA ALA A 105 -12.65 -3.42 2.50
C ALA A 105 -13.67 -3.51 1.35
N ALA A 106 -14.56 -4.51 1.36
CA ALA A 106 -15.63 -4.65 0.38
C ALA A 106 -16.61 -3.46 0.43
N GLY A 107 -17.06 -3.05 1.62
CA GLY A 107 -17.93 -1.88 1.78
C GLY A 107 -17.27 -0.60 1.31
N ALA A 108 -16.01 -0.39 1.67
CA ALA A 108 -15.23 0.75 1.21
C ALA A 108 -15.04 0.76 -0.32
N LEU A 109 -14.86 -0.41 -0.94
CA LEU A 109 -14.75 -0.54 -2.40
C LEU A 109 -16.07 -0.15 -3.09
N GLU A 110 -17.22 -0.57 -2.53
CA GLU A 110 -18.54 -0.20 -3.03
C GLU A 110 -18.75 1.33 -2.98
N GLU A 111 -18.39 1.98 -1.89
CA GLU A 111 -18.46 3.44 -1.74
C GLU A 111 -17.56 4.17 -2.75
N MET A 112 -16.32 3.69 -2.93
CA MET A 112 -15.38 4.25 -3.90
C MET A 112 -15.93 4.14 -5.33
N PHE A 113 -16.47 2.98 -5.72
CA PHE A 113 -17.05 2.78 -7.05
C PHE A 113 -18.30 3.64 -7.24
N GLN A 114 -19.14 3.78 -6.21
CA GLN A 114 -20.32 4.64 -6.28
C GLN A 114 -19.92 6.12 -6.47
N GLN A 115 -18.86 6.59 -5.80
CA GLN A 115 -18.38 7.95 -6.00
C GLN A 115 -17.80 8.14 -7.41
N ALA A 116 -17.00 7.19 -7.90
CA ALA A 116 -16.47 7.20 -9.25
C ALA A 116 -17.61 7.32 -10.29
N ASP A 117 -18.70 6.57 -10.11
CA ASP A 117 -19.87 6.61 -10.98
C ASP A 117 -20.54 7.98 -11.05
N LYS A 118 -20.66 8.68 -9.92
CA LYS A 118 -21.21 10.05 -9.87
C LYS A 118 -20.36 11.02 -10.69
N GLU A 119 -19.06 10.76 -10.79
CA GLU A 119 -18.09 11.55 -11.56
C GLU A 119 -17.90 11.02 -12.99
N ARG A 120 -18.71 10.04 -13.42
CA ARG A 120 -18.62 9.39 -14.75
C ARG A 120 -17.27 8.70 -14.99
N ILE A 121 -16.70 8.15 -13.93
CA ILE A 121 -15.49 7.33 -13.89
C ILE A 121 -15.92 5.87 -13.65
N PHE A 122 -15.77 5.02 -14.66
CA PHE A 122 -16.27 3.65 -14.62
C PHE A 122 -15.16 2.65 -14.33
N LEU A 123 -15.04 2.28 -13.06
CA LEU A 123 -14.12 1.25 -12.57
C LEU A 123 -14.71 -0.16 -12.68
N PHE A 124 -13.83 -1.16 -12.82
CA PHE A 124 -14.14 -2.59 -12.86
C PHE A 124 -13.16 -3.37 -11.96
N ALA A 125 -13.70 -4.16 -11.03
CA ALA A 125 -12.90 -5.08 -10.23
C ALA A 125 -12.47 -6.31 -11.04
N VAL A 126 -11.23 -6.78 -10.83
CA VAL A 126 -10.63 -7.87 -11.59
C VAL A 126 -10.24 -9.05 -10.69
N SER A 127 -9.53 -8.78 -9.60
CA SER A 127 -8.94 -9.82 -8.73
C SER A 127 -8.69 -9.29 -7.30
N GLY A 128 -9.48 -9.77 -6.36
CA GLY A 128 -9.39 -9.54 -4.92
C GLY A 128 -8.71 -10.70 -4.20
N PHE A 129 -9.44 -11.47 -3.40
CA PHE A 129 -8.90 -12.55 -2.60
C PHE A 129 -8.29 -13.67 -3.44
N ARG A 130 -7.12 -14.15 -3.02
CA ARG A 130 -6.44 -15.30 -3.64
C ARG A 130 -5.89 -16.19 -2.54
N SER A 131 -6.33 -17.46 -2.53
CA SER A 131 -5.86 -18.42 -1.54
C SER A 131 -4.38 -18.77 -1.72
N PHE A 132 -3.76 -19.30 -0.66
CA PHE A 132 -2.38 -19.81 -0.70
C PHE A 132 -2.19 -20.83 -1.83
N ASP A 133 -3.07 -21.81 -1.95
CA ASP A 133 -2.99 -22.86 -2.97
C ASP A 133 -3.11 -22.31 -4.38
N ARG A 134 -3.96 -21.30 -4.58
CA ARG A 134 -4.08 -20.59 -5.85
C ARG A 134 -2.79 -19.84 -6.18
N GLN A 135 -2.21 -19.13 -5.21
CA GLN A 135 -0.91 -18.45 -5.39
C GLN A 135 0.21 -19.46 -5.69
N LYS A 136 0.21 -20.63 -5.06
CA LYS A 136 1.16 -21.72 -5.34
C LYS A 136 1.05 -22.21 -6.78
N ALA A 137 -0.17 -22.49 -7.24
CA ALA A 137 -0.40 -22.91 -8.63
C ALA A 137 0.08 -21.86 -9.65
N LEU A 138 -0.22 -20.57 -9.41
CA LEU A 138 0.24 -19.47 -10.26
C LEU A 138 1.76 -19.34 -10.27
N ASN A 139 2.39 -19.37 -9.09
CA ASN A 139 3.83 -19.26 -8.98
C ASN A 139 4.56 -20.40 -9.73
N THR A 140 4.08 -21.64 -9.58
CA THR A 140 4.62 -22.80 -10.33
C THR A 140 4.45 -22.63 -11.85
N MET A 141 3.29 -22.15 -12.30
CA MET A 141 3.02 -21.90 -13.71
C MET A 141 3.96 -20.82 -14.29
N TYR A 142 4.09 -19.67 -13.62
CA TYR A 142 4.95 -18.58 -14.08
C TYR A 142 6.43 -18.95 -14.08
N LYS A 143 6.91 -19.70 -13.08
CA LYS A 143 8.29 -20.21 -13.08
C LYS A 143 8.58 -21.07 -14.31
N LYS A 144 7.61 -21.89 -14.73
CA LYS A 144 7.73 -22.72 -15.93
C LYS A 144 7.72 -21.88 -17.22
N GLN A 145 6.94 -20.81 -17.28
CA GLN A 145 6.75 -19.99 -18.47
C GLN A 145 7.83 -18.92 -18.65
N ASP A 146 8.12 -18.16 -17.59
CA ASP A 146 8.93 -16.94 -17.63
C ASP A 146 10.30 -17.11 -16.96
N GLY A 147 10.51 -18.23 -16.27
CA GLY A 147 11.70 -18.48 -15.45
C GLY A 147 11.62 -17.83 -14.07
N GLU A 148 12.52 -18.25 -13.17
CA GLU A 148 12.49 -17.87 -11.76
C GLU A 148 12.68 -16.37 -11.54
N ALA A 149 13.68 -15.77 -12.20
CA ALA A 149 14.02 -14.35 -12.00
C ALA A 149 12.88 -13.41 -12.38
N LYS A 150 12.22 -13.64 -13.53
CA LYS A 150 11.06 -12.83 -13.95
C LYS A 150 9.87 -13.04 -13.03
N THR A 151 9.61 -14.29 -12.64
CA THR A 151 8.52 -14.61 -11.71
C THR A 151 8.70 -13.92 -10.36
N ALA A 152 9.93 -13.88 -9.83
CA ALA A 152 10.21 -13.23 -8.56
C ALA A 152 9.97 -11.70 -8.58
N MET A 153 9.93 -11.08 -9.76
CA MET A 153 9.63 -9.64 -9.91
C MET A 153 8.13 -9.34 -9.99
N SER A 154 7.32 -10.26 -10.51
CA SER A 154 5.90 -10.03 -10.83
C SER A 154 4.93 -10.91 -10.05
N SER A 155 5.40 -11.94 -9.36
CA SER A 155 4.56 -12.90 -8.64
C SER A 155 5.09 -13.14 -7.24
N ALA A 156 4.22 -12.91 -6.26
CA ALA A 156 4.51 -13.24 -4.88
C ALA A 156 4.74 -14.75 -4.70
N VAL A 157 5.60 -15.09 -3.75
CA VAL A 157 5.71 -16.46 -3.23
C VAL A 157 4.41 -16.78 -2.46
N PRO A 158 3.96 -18.05 -2.42
CA PRO A 158 2.79 -18.39 -1.61
C PRO A 158 2.94 -17.93 -0.16
N GLY A 159 1.90 -17.29 0.39
CA GLY A 159 1.95 -16.68 1.72
C GLY A 159 2.45 -15.23 1.75
N THR A 160 3.13 -14.73 0.70
CA THR A 160 3.63 -13.34 0.64
C THR A 160 2.82 -12.42 -0.29
N SER A 161 1.66 -12.90 -0.76
CA SER A 161 0.75 -12.09 -1.58
C SER A 161 -0.24 -11.31 -0.72
N GLU A 162 -0.38 -10.01 -0.95
CA GLU A 162 -1.43 -9.23 -0.31
C GLU A 162 -2.84 -9.70 -0.66
N HIS A 163 -3.05 -10.30 -1.83
CA HIS A 163 -4.37 -10.85 -2.20
C HIS A 163 -4.87 -11.90 -1.19
N GLN A 164 -3.97 -12.64 -0.53
CA GLN A 164 -4.38 -13.63 0.48
C GLN A 164 -4.94 -12.96 1.75
N THR A 165 -4.64 -11.68 1.99
CA THR A 165 -5.22 -10.92 3.10
C THR A 165 -6.71 -10.60 2.87
N GLY A 166 -7.18 -10.65 1.61
CA GLY A 166 -8.50 -10.15 1.23
C GLY A 166 -8.66 -8.63 1.33
N LEU A 167 -7.56 -7.89 1.49
CA LEU A 167 -7.52 -6.42 1.57
C LEU A 167 -7.02 -5.78 0.27
N ALA A 168 -6.52 -6.56 -0.68
CA ALA A 168 -6.11 -6.07 -1.99
C ALA A 168 -7.22 -6.29 -3.03
N MET A 169 -7.33 -5.39 -4.00
CA MET A 169 -8.16 -5.54 -5.19
C MET A 169 -7.43 -4.95 -6.40
N ASP A 170 -7.37 -5.74 -7.47
CA ASP A 170 -6.97 -5.26 -8.78
C ASP A 170 -8.16 -4.60 -9.48
N ILE A 171 -7.99 -3.36 -9.93
CA ILE A 171 -9.02 -2.55 -10.59
C ILE A 171 -8.55 -2.14 -11.99
N THR A 172 -9.46 -2.12 -12.94
CA THR A 172 -9.22 -1.67 -14.32
C THR A 172 -10.37 -0.80 -14.83
N SER A 173 -10.28 -0.38 -16.09
CA SER A 173 -11.34 0.33 -16.81
C SER A 173 -11.47 -0.17 -18.24
N GLN A 174 -12.57 0.20 -18.89
CA GLN A 174 -12.76 -0.04 -20.32
C GLN A 174 -11.68 0.70 -21.15
N SER A 175 -11.25 1.89 -20.72
CA SER A 175 -10.16 2.65 -21.34
C SER A 175 -8.84 1.89 -21.35
N ALA A 176 -8.60 1.05 -20.34
CA ALA A 176 -7.46 0.13 -20.26
C ALA A 176 -7.74 -1.25 -20.88
N LYS A 177 -8.82 -1.41 -21.66
CA LYS A 177 -9.26 -2.67 -22.26
C LYS A 177 -9.42 -3.81 -21.24
N PHE A 178 -9.78 -3.45 -20.00
CA PHE A 178 -9.87 -4.37 -18.87
C PHE A 178 -8.56 -5.09 -18.50
N GLN A 179 -7.41 -4.57 -18.92
CA GLN A 179 -6.10 -5.13 -18.63
C GLN A 179 -5.51 -4.56 -17.33
N LEU A 180 -4.67 -5.35 -16.67
CA LEU A 180 -3.88 -4.97 -15.49
C LEU A 180 -2.47 -4.62 -15.95
N GLU A 181 -2.34 -3.47 -16.60
CA GLU A 181 -1.12 -3.01 -17.26
C GLU A 181 -0.88 -1.54 -16.89
N THR A 182 0.35 -1.06 -17.04
CA THR A 182 0.74 0.30 -16.60
C THR A 182 -0.06 1.40 -17.30
N ILE A 183 -0.55 1.12 -18.52
CA ILE A 183 -1.44 2.02 -19.28
C ILE A 183 -2.70 2.41 -18.49
N PHE A 184 -3.17 1.58 -17.56
CA PHE A 184 -4.31 1.92 -16.71
C PHE A 184 -4.07 3.22 -15.94
N GLY A 185 -2.86 3.43 -15.41
CA GLY A 185 -2.49 4.66 -14.69
C GLY A 185 -2.47 5.93 -15.55
N GLU A 186 -2.47 5.78 -16.88
CA GLU A 186 -2.53 6.90 -17.83
C GLU A 186 -3.97 7.23 -18.26
N THR A 187 -4.92 6.35 -17.96
CA THR A 187 -6.35 6.60 -18.22
C THR A 187 -6.91 7.57 -17.19
N LYS A 188 -7.99 8.27 -17.55
CA LYS A 188 -8.73 9.11 -16.58
C LYS A 188 -9.19 8.32 -15.35
N GLU A 189 -9.52 7.03 -15.52
CA GLU A 189 -9.94 6.17 -14.43
C GLU A 189 -8.80 5.83 -13.47
N GLY A 190 -7.61 5.52 -13.99
CA GLY A 190 -6.43 5.25 -13.16
C GLY A 190 -5.91 6.51 -12.46
N GLN A 191 -5.93 7.66 -13.14
CA GLN A 191 -5.59 8.95 -12.53
C GLN A 191 -6.57 9.30 -11.40
N TRP A 192 -7.87 9.18 -11.66
CA TRP A 192 -8.89 9.37 -10.63
C TRP A 192 -8.68 8.43 -9.44
N LEU A 193 -8.41 7.15 -9.69
CA LEU A 193 -8.16 6.16 -8.64
C LEU A 193 -6.95 6.56 -7.78
N SER A 194 -5.84 6.94 -8.41
CA SER A 194 -4.63 7.38 -7.71
C SER A 194 -4.90 8.58 -6.78
N GLU A 195 -5.69 9.55 -7.24
CA GLU A 195 -5.99 10.77 -6.48
C GLU A 195 -7.10 10.60 -5.43
N ASN A 196 -7.94 9.58 -5.53
CA ASN A 196 -9.16 9.47 -4.71
C ASN A 196 -9.24 8.22 -3.84
N ALA A 197 -8.49 7.15 -4.13
CA ALA A 197 -8.57 5.88 -3.38
C ALA A 197 -8.39 6.06 -1.86
N HIS A 198 -7.48 6.96 -1.46
CA HIS A 198 -7.18 7.23 -0.05
C HIS A 198 -8.37 7.74 0.74
N LYS A 199 -9.31 8.44 0.09
CA LYS A 199 -10.53 8.94 0.74
C LYS A 199 -11.41 7.80 1.24
N PHE A 200 -11.26 6.61 0.66
CA PHE A 200 -12.01 5.40 0.98
C PHE A 200 -11.17 4.35 1.73
N GLY A 201 -10.02 4.73 2.28
CA GLY A 201 -9.18 3.78 3.02
C GLY A 201 -8.28 2.90 2.13
N PHE A 202 -8.15 3.20 0.84
CA PHE A 202 -7.29 2.47 -0.10
C PHE A 202 -6.04 3.27 -0.50
N VAL A 203 -4.94 2.58 -0.78
CA VAL A 203 -3.75 3.20 -1.39
C VAL A 203 -3.35 2.45 -2.65
N ILE A 204 -2.73 3.14 -3.61
CA ILE A 204 -1.97 2.48 -4.67
C ILE A 204 -0.74 1.85 -4.03
N ARG A 205 -0.70 0.52 -3.95
CA ARG A 205 0.28 -0.17 -3.10
C ARG A 205 1.71 -0.08 -3.61
N TYR A 206 1.87 -0.16 -4.93
CA TYR A 206 3.14 -0.25 -5.61
C TYR A 206 3.28 0.93 -6.58
N THR A 207 3.84 2.03 -6.10
CA THR A 207 4.08 3.24 -6.91
C THR A 207 5.44 3.17 -7.61
N LYS A 208 5.58 3.92 -8.71
CA LYS A 208 6.78 3.91 -9.55
C LYS A 208 8.04 4.35 -8.80
N GLU A 209 7.91 5.26 -7.85
CA GLU A 209 9.01 5.83 -7.08
C GLU A 209 9.51 4.88 -5.98
N LYS A 210 8.77 3.80 -5.69
CA LYS A 210 8.97 2.92 -4.53
C LYS A 210 9.28 1.47 -4.91
N GLU A 211 9.66 1.20 -6.15
CA GLU A 211 9.95 -0.16 -6.64
C GLU A 211 11.13 -0.80 -5.87
N SER A 212 12.18 -0.04 -5.57
CA SER A 212 13.34 -0.51 -4.82
C SER A 212 13.02 -0.90 -3.37
N LEU A 213 12.03 -0.24 -2.78
CA LEU A 213 11.62 -0.47 -1.40
C LEU A 213 10.61 -1.61 -1.28
N THR A 214 9.56 -1.60 -2.12
CA THR A 214 8.50 -2.61 -2.08
C THR A 214 8.93 -3.92 -2.74
N GLY A 215 9.89 -3.86 -3.67
CA GLY A 215 10.35 -4.98 -4.47
C GLY A 215 9.40 -5.36 -5.61
N TYR A 216 8.35 -4.57 -5.87
CA TYR A 216 7.41 -4.76 -6.98
C TYR A 216 7.53 -3.61 -7.98
N ARG A 217 7.18 -3.87 -9.24
CA ARG A 217 7.12 -2.82 -10.26
C ARG A 217 5.92 -1.91 -10.00
N TYR A 218 5.84 -0.79 -10.71
CA TYR A 218 4.64 0.06 -10.70
C TYR A 218 3.38 -0.72 -11.12
N GLU A 219 2.39 -0.77 -10.22
CA GLU A 219 1.10 -1.42 -10.44
C GLU A 219 -0.07 -0.45 -10.14
N PRO A 220 -0.43 0.45 -11.08
CA PRO A 220 -1.50 1.43 -10.87
C PRO A 220 -2.88 0.82 -10.60
N TRP A 221 -3.06 -0.45 -10.90
CA TRP A 221 -4.31 -1.19 -10.72
C TRP A 221 -4.46 -1.78 -9.31
N HIS A 222 -3.36 -2.01 -8.59
CA HIS A 222 -3.37 -2.75 -7.32
C HIS A 222 -3.62 -1.79 -6.16
N VAL A 223 -4.86 -1.81 -5.67
CA VAL A 223 -5.24 -1.06 -4.46
C VAL A 223 -5.17 -1.94 -3.22
N ARG A 224 -4.65 -1.37 -2.13
CA ARG A 224 -4.58 -2.02 -0.81
C ARG A 224 -5.42 -1.25 0.20
N TYR A 225 -6.39 -1.91 0.80
CA TYR A 225 -7.16 -1.36 1.93
C TYR A 225 -6.33 -1.37 3.21
N VAL A 226 -6.28 -0.21 3.85
CA VAL A 226 -5.62 0.02 5.14
C VAL A 226 -6.52 0.76 6.14
N GLY A 227 -7.70 1.21 5.68
CA GLY A 227 -8.64 1.99 6.46
C GLY A 227 -8.27 3.47 6.57
N ASN A 228 -9.20 4.26 7.10
CA ASN A 228 -9.00 5.66 7.43
C ASN A 228 -8.78 5.83 8.95
N PRO A 229 -7.88 6.73 9.39
CA PRO A 229 -7.18 7.76 8.61
C PRO A 229 -5.86 7.32 7.94
N GLN A 230 -5.48 6.04 8.03
CA GLN A 230 -4.18 5.54 7.60
C GLN A 230 -3.93 5.72 6.10
N ALA A 231 -4.91 5.46 5.24
CA ALA A 231 -4.76 5.62 3.80
C ALA A 231 -4.48 7.08 3.42
N THR A 232 -5.23 8.03 3.99
CA THR A 232 -4.99 9.47 3.81
C THR A 232 -3.59 9.85 4.26
N TYR A 233 -3.14 9.37 5.43
CA TYR A 233 -1.80 9.66 5.91
C TYR A 233 -0.71 9.16 4.94
N LEU A 234 -0.82 7.93 4.44
CA LEU A 234 0.12 7.36 3.47
C LEU A 234 0.13 8.17 2.17
N TYR A 235 -1.05 8.52 1.65
CA TYR A 235 -1.20 9.27 0.42
C TYR A 235 -0.60 10.68 0.52
N GLU A 236 -0.98 11.47 1.52
CA GLU A 236 -0.53 12.86 1.69
C GLU A 236 0.99 12.96 1.91
N ASN A 237 1.59 11.93 2.53
CA ASN A 237 3.02 11.89 2.81
C ASN A 237 3.82 11.09 1.78
N GLN A 238 3.18 10.52 0.75
CA GLN A 238 3.82 9.69 -0.29
C GLN A 238 4.65 8.53 0.31
N LEU A 239 4.05 7.87 1.31
CA LEU A 239 4.66 6.78 2.07
C LEU A 239 4.09 5.43 1.67
N THR A 240 4.94 4.41 1.77
CA THR A 240 4.55 3.00 1.68
C THR A 240 4.21 2.43 3.06
N LEU A 241 3.57 1.24 3.08
CA LEU A 241 3.38 0.49 4.32
C LEU A 241 4.71 0.05 4.94
N GLU A 242 5.73 -0.22 4.13
CA GLU A 242 7.09 -0.50 4.59
C GLU A 242 7.64 0.67 5.42
N GLU A 243 7.62 1.89 4.89
CA GLU A 243 8.20 3.08 5.53
C GLU A 243 7.58 3.40 6.89
N VAL A 244 6.27 3.23 7.05
CA VAL A 244 5.59 3.52 8.32
C VAL A 244 5.74 2.39 9.35
N ALA A 245 6.08 1.18 8.89
CA ALA A 245 6.26 0.01 9.73
C ALA A 245 7.70 -0.18 10.25
N GLU A 246 8.67 0.62 9.79
CA GLU A 246 10.06 0.62 10.30
C GLU A 246 10.15 0.94 11.80
#